data_AF-A0A962SL69-F1
#
_entry.id   AF-A0A962SL69-F1
#
_cell.length_a   1.000
_cell.length_b   1.000
_cell.length_c   1.000
_cell.angle_alpha   90.00
_cell.angle_beta   90.00
_cell.angle_gamma   90.00
#
_symmetry.space_group_name_H-M   'P 1'
#
loop_
_entity.id
_entity.type
_entity.pdbx_description
1 polymer ?
#
loop_
_entity_poly.entity_id
_entity_poly.type
_entity_poly.pdbx_seq_one_letter_code
_entity_poly.pdbx_strand_id
1 'polypeptide(L)'
;MHDSEDRYWTPGTGTQLQLMRALVVPGGETRVFLQRGEVVARSQLDYYHPSCDLELRALKQHARSIEQDVFIVGRLSSGRESVVQLMQPQLASTRLVGRFFPHGGASVHRFLRIELLSERQPDVMRLTCRGALDDEHAAQLPGRNEIRLALGDILLFL
;
A
#
# COMPACT_ATOMS: atom_id res chain seq x y z
N MET A 1 15.81 9.91 -25.98
CA MET A 1 14.62 9.08 -26.27
C MET A 1 14.80 7.79 -25.48
N HIS A 2 14.34 7.78 -24.22
CA HIS A 2 14.25 6.58 -23.38
C HIS A 2 12.77 6.35 -23.16
N ASP A 3 12.21 5.45 -23.94
CA ASP A 3 10.88 4.90 -23.76
C ASP A 3 11.00 3.77 -22.73
N SER A 4 10.34 3.90 -21.59
CA SER A 4 10.12 2.84 -20.62
C SER A 4 8.99 3.26 -19.68
N GLU A 5 7.81 3.45 -20.26
CA GLU A 5 6.58 3.16 -19.52
C GLU A 5 6.56 1.66 -19.20
N ASP A 6 7.32 1.24 -18.18
CA ASP A 6 7.00 0.02 -17.45
C ASP A 6 5.60 0.27 -16.87
N ARG A 7 4.62 -0.24 -17.61
CA ARG A 7 3.20 0.06 -17.47
C ARG A 7 2.73 -0.53 -16.14
N TYR A 8 2.87 0.26 -15.07
CA TYR A 8 2.31 -0.06 -13.77
C TYR A 8 0.84 -0.41 -13.94
N TRP A 9 0.39 -1.45 -13.25
CA TRP A 9 -0.96 -1.95 -13.46
C TRP A 9 -1.96 -1.12 -12.65
N THR A 10 -3.01 -0.69 -13.31
CA THR A 10 -4.18 -0.08 -12.67
C THR A 10 -5.43 -0.85 -13.08
N PRO A 11 -6.35 -1.16 -12.14
CA PRO A 11 -7.68 -1.63 -12.52
C PRO A 11 -8.44 -0.47 -13.20
N GLY A 12 -9.32 -0.79 -14.15
CA GLY A 12 -10.20 0.21 -14.74
C GLY A 12 -11.27 0.67 -13.74
N THR A 13 -11.68 1.93 -13.79
CA THR A 13 -12.87 2.39 -13.07
C THR A 13 -14.09 1.55 -13.47
N GLY A 14 -14.92 1.16 -12.51
CA GLY A 14 -16.06 0.28 -12.70
C GLY A 14 -15.73 -1.22 -12.58
N THR A 15 -14.44 -1.59 -12.52
CA THR A 15 -14.01 -2.98 -12.24
C THR A 15 -14.54 -3.42 -10.88
N GLN A 16 -14.87 -4.70 -10.74
CA GLN A 16 -15.29 -5.27 -9.47
C GLN A 16 -14.08 -5.80 -8.69
N LEU A 17 -14.04 -5.51 -7.40
CA LEU A 17 -13.11 -6.08 -6.43
C LEU A 17 -13.93 -6.87 -5.41
N GLN A 18 -13.80 -8.19 -5.44
CA GLN A 18 -14.55 -9.08 -4.55
C GLN A 18 -13.72 -9.43 -3.31
N LEU A 19 -14.28 -9.18 -2.13
CA LEU A 19 -13.75 -9.67 -0.86
C LEU A 19 -14.33 -11.05 -0.55
N MET A 20 -13.47 -12.06 -0.56
CA MET A 20 -13.83 -13.47 -0.53
C MET A 20 -14.12 -14.00 0.88
N ARG A 21 -13.64 -13.31 1.93
CA ARG A 21 -13.89 -13.67 3.33
C ARG A 21 -13.95 -12.42 4.20
N ALA A 22 -14.65 -12.51 5.33
CA ALA A 22 -14.72 -11.39 6.26
C ALA A 22 -13.34 -11.06 6.85
N LEU A 23 -13.07 -9.78 7.08
CA LEU A 23 -11.83 -9.28 7.69
C LEU A 23 -12.13 -8.51 8.97
N VAL A 24 -11.36 -8.79 10.02
CA VAL A 24 -11.49 -8.07 11.29
C VAL A 24 -10.56 -6.87 11.31
N VAL A 25 -11.13 -5.68 11.50
CA VAL A 25 -10.41 -4.44 11.81
C VAL A 25 -10.35 -4.30 13.33
N PRO A 26 -9.16 -4.31 13.95
CA PRO A 26 -9.02 -4.11 15.39
C PRO A 26 -9.60 -2.76 15.86
N GLY A 27 -10.00 -2.72 17.13
CA GLY A 27 -10.38 -1.46 17.77
C GLY A 27 -9.20 -0.50 17.83
N GLY A 28 -9.46 0.80 17.59
CA GLY A 28 -8.41 1.82 17.49
C GLY A 28 -7.72 1.87 16.12
N GLU A 29 -8.11 1.01 15.18
CA GLU A 29 -7.58 0.99 13.82
C GLU A 29 -8.65 1.29 12.77
N THR A 30 -8.18 1.72 11.60
CA THR A 30 -9.00 1.92 10.40
C THR A 30 -8.58 1.02 9.26
N ARG A 31 -7.51 0.23 9.41
CA ARG A 31 -6.88 -0.50 8.31
C ARG A 31 -6.70 -1.97 8.64
N VAL A 32 -6.79 -2.80 7.62
CA VAL A 32 -6.35 -4.20 7.64
C VAL A 32 -5.28 -4.35 6.60
N PHE A 33 -4.10 -4.79 7.01
CA PHE A 33 -2.94 -4.94 6.13
C PHE A 33 -2.85 -6.36 5.59
N LEU A 34 -2.48 -6.46 4.31
CA LEU A 34 -2.39 -7.67 3.54
C LEU A 34 -1.00 -7.75 2.92
N GLN A 35 -0.31 -8.87 3.13
CA GLN A 35 0.99 -9.13 2.52
C GLN A 35 1.12 -10.63 2.29
N ARG A 36 1.60 -11.03 1.10
CA ARG A 36 1.77 -12.43 0.71
C ARG A 36 0.49 -13.29 0.89
N GLY A 37 -0.68 -12.70 0.70
CA GLY A 37 -1.98 -13.39 0.79
C GLY A 37 -2.48 -13.60 2.21
N GLU A 38 -1.86 -12.95 3.21
CA GLU A 38 -2.22 -13.07 4.61
C GLU A 38 -2.58 -11.71 5.21
N VAL A 39 -3.45 -11.74 6.22
CA VAL A 39 -3.69 -10.57 7.08
C VAL A 39 -2.53 -10.46 8.06
N VAL A 40 -1.84 -9.33 8.06
CA VAL A 40 -0.67 -9.10 8.92
C VAL A 40 -0.89 -7.87 9.80
N ALA A 41 -0.31 -7.87 11.00
CA ALA A 41 -0.28 -6.66 11.82
C ALA A 41 0.63 -5.61 11.17
N ARG A 42 0.34 -4.32 11.37
CA ARG A 42 1.18 -3.23 10.85
C ARG A 42 2.66 -3.36 11.27
N SER A 43 2.91 -3.81 12.50
CA SER A 43 4.25 -4.02 13.04
C SER A 43 5.00 -5.20 12.42
N GLN A 44 4.29 -6.09 11.73
CA GLN A 44 4.85 -7.28 11.06
C GLN A 44 5.00 -7.07 9.55
N LEU A 45 4.64 -5.88 9.03
CA LEU A 45 4.86 -5.57 7.63
C LEU A 45 6.34 -5.58 7.31
N ASP A 46 6.69 -6.37 6.31
CA ASP A 46 7.99 -6.33 5.69
C ASP A 46 8.00 -5.24 4.62
N TYR A 47 8.57 -4.07 4.94
CA TYR A 47 8.56 -2.91 4.05
C TYR A 47 9.33 -3.14 2.75
N TYR A 48 10.20 -4.14 2.67
CA TYR A 48 10.92 -4.46 1.43
C TYR A 48 10.10 -5.34 0.47
N HIS A 49 8.86 -5.68 0.84
CA HIS A 49 7.95 -6.45 0.02
C HIS A 49 6.62 -5.73 -0.21
N PRO A 50 5.98 -5.91 -1.38
CA PRO A 50 4.68 -5.32 -1.66
C PRO A 50 3.62 -5.68 -0.62
N SER A 51 2.72 -4.75 -0.36
CA SER A 51 1.60 -4.92 0.57
C SER A 51 0.39 -4.15 0.09
N CYS A 52 -0.79 -4.53 0.57
CA CYS A 52 -2.01 -3.74 0.40
C CYS A 52 -2.70 -3.52 1.74
N ASP A 53 -3.59 -2.53 1.83
CA ASP A 53 -4.49 -2.38 2.96
C ASP A 53 -5.88 -1.92 2.52
N LEU A 54 -6.89 -2.50 3.16
CA LEU A 54 -8.26 -1.99 3.13
C LEU A 54 -8.45 -0.99 4.27
N GLU A 55 -9.08 0.13 3.95
CA GLU A 55 -9.27 1.24 4.89
C GLU A 55 -10.75 1.60 5.07
N LEU A 56 -11.14 1.78 6.33
CA LEU A 56 -12.43 2.30 6.76
C LEU A 56 -12.37 3.83 6.94
N ARG A 57 -13.50 4.51 6.72
CA ARG A 57 -13.60 5.97 6.90
C ARG A 57 -13.53 6.36 8.37
N ALA A 58 -14.31 5.67 9.21
CA ALA A 58 -14.41 6.01 10.62
C ALA A 58 -13.44 5.17 11.46
N LEU A 59 -12.73 5.79 12.40
CA LEU A 59 -12.07 5.09 13.50
C LEU A 59 -13.10 4.76 14.58
N LYS A 60 -13.06 3.52 15.10
CA LYS A 60 -13.87 3.11 16.26
C LYS A 60 -13.00 2.37 17.26
N GLN A 61 -13.38 2.46 18.54
CA GLN A 61 -12.62 1.86 19.64
C GLN A 61 -12.84 0.35 19.79
N HIS A 62 -13.90 -0.20 19.20
CA HIS A 62 -14.19 -1.63 19.20
C HIS A 62 -13.82 -2.25 17.85
N ALA A 63 -13.48 -3.55 17.87
CA ALA A 63 -13.23 -4.31 16.66
C ALA A 63 -14.47 -4.35 15.76
N ARG A 64 -14.26 -4.34 14.45
CA ARG A 64 -15.31 -4.40 13.44
C ARG A 64 -14.97 -5.44 12.39
N SER A 65 -15.99 -5.95 11.72
CA SER A 65 -15.84 -6.81 10.56
C SER A 65 -16.10 -6.02 9.29
N ILE A 66 -15.28 -6.27 8.26
CA ILE A 66 -15.60 -6.00 6.86
C ILE A 66 -16.10 -7.33 6.30
N GLU A 67 -17.39 -7.40 6.00
CA GLU A 67 -18.04 -8.60 5.50
C GLU A 67 -17.70 -8.89 4.03
N GLN A 68 -17.95 -10.12 3.60
CA GLN A 68 -17.85 -10.50 2.19
C GLN A 68 -18.76 -9.64 1.32
N ASP A 69 -18.18 -9.06 0.26
CA ASP A 69 -18.88 -8.12 -0.60
C ASP A 69 -18.14 -7.90 -1.92
N VAL A 70 -18.80 -7.21 -2.84
CA VAL A 70 -18.21 -6.73 -4.10
C VAL A 70 -18.15 -5.21 -4.07
N PHE A 71 -16.94 -4.68 -4.19
CA PHE A 71 -16.67 -3.25 -4.27
C PHE A 71 -16.50 -2.84 -5.74
N ILE A 72 -17.08 -1.69 -6.10
CA ILE A 72 -16.81 -1.08 -7.40
C ILE A 72 -15.57 -0.20 -7.27
N VAL A 73 -14.61 -0.40 -8.18
CA VAL A 73 -13.42 0.43 -8.31
C VAL A 73 -13.82 1.82 -8.78
N GLY A 74 -13.61 2.81 -7.92
CA GLY A 74 -13.84 4.23 -8.19
C GLY A 74 -12.60 4.92 -8.74
N ARG A 75 -12.30 6.12 -8.22
CA ARG A 75 -11.13 6.90 -8.62
C ARG A 75 -9.83 6.20 -8.23
N LEU A 76 -8.84 6.31 -9.10
CA LEU A 76 -7.48 5.86 -8.85
C LEU A 76 -6.54 7.06 -8.69
N SER A 77 -5.56 6.91 -7.81
CA SER A 77 -4.47 7.86 -7.66
C SER A 77 -3.19 7.12 -7.30
N SER A 78 -2.04 7.65 -7.70
CA SER A 78 -0.74 7.14 -7.31
C SER A 78 0.03 8.20 -6.55
N GLY A 79 0.96 7.77 -5.70
CA GLY A 79 1.80 8.69 -4.97
C GLY A 79 3.02 8.02 -4.36
N ARG A 80 3.64 8.75 -3.42
CA ARG A 80 4.80 8.29 -2.67
C ARG A 80 4.63 8.60 -1.19
N GLU A 81 5.13 7.71 -0.35
CA GLU A 81 5.13 7.84 1.11
C GLU A 81 6.58 7.67 1.60
N SER A 82 7.14 8.71 2.21
CA SER A 82 8.48 8.65 2.81
C SER A 82 8.43 7.85 4.09
N VAL A 83 9.33 6.89 4.23
CA VAL A 83 9.59 6.24 5.52
C VAL A 83 10.67 7.07 6.19
N VAL A 84 10.28 7.97 7.10
CA VAL A 84 11.26 8.74 7.88
C VAL A 84 11.93 7.77 8.85
N GLN A 85 13.11 7.29 8.49
CA GLN A 85 14.02 6.67 9.45
C GLN A 85 14.38 7.72 10.48
N LEU A 86 13.77 7.64 11.66
CA LEU A 86 14.15 8.37 12.85
C LEU A 86 15.52 7.81 13.33
N MET A 87 16.59 8.15 12.61
CA MET A 87 17.99 8.13 13.07
C MET A 87 18.90 8.62 11.94
N GLN A 88 19.07 9.93 11.83
CA GLN A 88 20.36 10.46 11.37
C GLN A 88 21.15 10.83 12.62
N PRO A 89 22.17 10.07 13.06
CA PRO A 89 23.12 10.61 14.00
C PRO A 89 23.82 11.78 13.30
N GLN A 90 23.62 13.00 13.77
CA GLN A 90 24.39 14.15 13.32
C GLN A 90 25.85 13.94 13.73
N LEU A 91 26.65 13.35 12.83
CA LEU A 91 28.09 13.33 12.97
C LEU A 91 28.62 14.69 12.53
N ALA A 92 28.97 15.51 13.50
CA ALA A 92 29.75 16.71 13.28
C ALA A 92 31.19 16.31 12.92
N SER A 93 31.49 16.15 11.62
CA SER A 93 32.89 16.13 11.18
C SER A 93 33.08 16.70 9.78
N THR A 94 33.56 17.94 9.75
CA THR A 94 34.56 18.50 8.81
C THR A 94 34.66 17.90 7.40
N ARG A 95 34.05 18.62 6.44
CA ARG A 95 34.56 19.01 5.10
C ARG A 95 35.34 18.01 4.22
N LEU A 96 35.21 16.70 4.41
CA LEU A 96 35.90 15.70 3.57
C LEU A 96 35.02 14.53 3.07
N VAL A 97 33.70 14.69 3.06
CA VAL A 97 32.74 13.59 2.80
C VAL A 97 31.88 13.84 1.56
N GLY A 98 32.39 14.59 0.58
CA GLY A 98 31.70 14.85 -0.69
C GLY A 98 31.78 13.71 -1.72
N ARG A 99 32.41 12.58 -1.39
CA ARG A 99 32.81 11.56 -2.39
C ARG A 99 32.49 10.10 -2.05
N PHE A 100 31.83 9.81 -0.94
CA PHE A 100 31.62 8.43 -0.46
C PHE A 100 30.16 7.99 -0.24
N PHE A 101 29.15 8.81 -0.56
CA PHE A 101 27.75 8.40 -0.47
C PHE A 101 27.00 8.74 -1.78
N PRO A 102 26.94 7.83 -2.78
CA PRO A 102 26.19 8.07 -4.00
C PRO A 102 24.67 7.99 -3.81
N HIS A 103 24.19 7.50 -2.66
CA HIS A 103 22.78 7.13 -2.42
C HIS A 103 22.24 7.78 -1.15
N GLY A 104 22.27 9.11 -1.08
CA GLY A 104 21.67 9.91 0.00
C GLY A 104 20.22 10.33 -0.28
N GLY A 105 19.39 9.42 -0.81
CA GLY A 105 17.97 9.67 -1.07
C GLY A 105 17.09 9.30 0.12
N ALA A 106 15.90 9.88 0.23
CA ALA A 106 14.90 9.38 1.17
C ALA A 106 14.38 8.02 0.65
N SER A 107 14.27 7.02 1.53
CA SER A 107 13.58 5.77 1.19
C SER A 107 12.07 6.01 1.18
N VAL A 108 11.41 5.58 0.10
CA VAL A 108 9.98 5.79 -0.12
C VAL A 108 9.30 4.51 -0.59
N HIS A 109 8.01 4.39 -0.28
CA HIS A 109 7.12 3.53 -1.05
C HIS A 109 6.47 4.35 -2.15
N ARG A 110 6.35 3.80 -3.36
CA ARG A 110 5.29 4.25 -4.26
C ARG A 110 4.04 3.43 -4.03
N PHE A 111 2.89 4.08 -4.17
CA PHE A 111 1.60 3.42 -3.93
C PHE A 111 0.60 3.71 -5.04
N LEU A 112 -0.28 2.73 -5.26
CA LEU A 112 -1.54 2.86 -5.97
C LEU A 112 -2.67 2.87 -4.95
N ARG A 113 -3.56 3.84 -5.08
CA ARG A 113 -4.70 4.05 -4.19
C ARG A 113 -5.98 4.02 -5.00
N ILE A 114 -6.90 3.18 -4.58
CA ILE A 114 -8.13 2.83 -5.28
C ILE A 114 -9.30 3.14 -4.36
N GLU A 115 -10.15 4.10 -4.74
CA GLU A 115 -11.41 4.33 -4.03
C GLU A 115 -12.35 3.13 -4.24
N LEU A 116 -13.01 2.71 -3.18
CA LEU A 116 -13.95 1.60 -3.18
C LEU A 116 -15.36 2.11 -2.90
N LEU A 117 -16.32 1.55 -3.63
CA LEU A 117 -17.74 1.87 -3.52
C LEU A 117 -18.51 0.59 -3.22
N SER A 118 -19.30 0.59 -2.15
CA SER A 118 -20.26 -0.47 -1.84
C SER A 118 -21.50 0.14 -1.19
N GLU A 119 -22.69 -0.28 -1.64
CA GLU A 119 -23.96 0.08 -1.02
C GLU A 119 -24.14 -0.62 0.34
N ARG A 120 -23.63 -1.85 0.47
CA ARG A 120 -23.76 -2.67 1.69
C ARG A 120 -22.76 -2.25 2.76
N GLN A 121 -21.59 -1.76 2.36
CA GLN A 121 -20.48 -1.42 3.24
C GLN A 121 -19.84 -0.06 2.89
N PRO A 122 -20.59 1.05 2.99
CA PRO A 122 -20.13 2.39 2.58
C PRO A 122 -18.97 2.94 3.43
N ASP A 123 -18.70 2.34 4.60
CA ASP A 123 -17.57 2.70 5.47
C ASP A 123 -16.22 2.21 4.89
N VAL A 124 -16.22 1.17 4.04
CA VAL A 124 -15.00 0.73 3.34
C VAL A 124 -14.72 1.68 2.19
N MET A 125 -13.66 2.48 2.31
CA MET A 125 -13.42 3.58 1.37
C MET A 125 -12.32 3.34 0.36
N ARG A 126 -11.36 2.46 0.68
CA ARG A 126 -10.10 2.45 -0.08
C ARG A 126 -9.35 1.15 0.03
N LEU A 127 -8.74 0.76 -1.09
CA LEU A 127 -7.62 -0.16 -1.15
C LEU A 127 -6.37 0.65 -1.50
N THR A 128 -5.31 0.54 -0.70
CA THR A 128 -4.00 1.09 -1.05
C THR A 128 -3.01 -0.04 -1.19
N CYS A 129 -2.35 -0.16 -2.33
CA CYS A 129 -1.26 -1.11 -2.54
C CYS A 129 0.06 -0.35 -2.70
N ARG A 130 1.09 -0.82 -2.00
CA ARG A 130 2.44 -0.24 -1.96
C ARG A 130 3.43 -1.20 -2.61
N GLY A 131 4.35 -0.66 -3.39
CA GLY A 131 5.55 -1.38 -3.81
C GLY A 131 6.54 -1.53 -2.66
N ALA A 132 7.64 -2.24 -2.91
CA ALA A 132 8.75 -2.36 -1.98
C ALA A 132 9.33 -0.97 -1.62
N LEU A 133 9.83 -0.86 -0.39
CA LEU A 133 10.62 0.29 0.06
C LEU A 133 11.93 0.31 -0.72
N ASP A 134 12.20 1.44 -1.34
CA ASP A 134 13.44 1.64 -2.10
C ASP A 134 13.85 3.11 -2.04
N ASP A 135 15.01 3.42 -2.56
CA ASP A 135 15.44 4.80 -2.78
C ASP A 135 14.49 5.51 -3.73
N GLU A 136 14.27 6.82 -3.52
CA GLU A 136 13.30 7.62 -4.25
C GLU A 136 13.34 7.48 -5.80
N HIS A 137 14.53 7.31 -6.35
CA HIS A 137 14.77 7.17 -7.79
C HIS A 137 14.53 5.75 -8.32
N ALA A 138 14.58 4.75 -7.44
CA ALA A 138 14.41 3.34 -7.76
C ALA A 138 13.02 2.80 -7.39
N ALA A 139 12.34 3.41 -6.41
CA ALA A 139 11.03 2.98 -5.93
C ALA A 139 9.97 2.95 -7.05
N GLN A 140 9.25 1.83 -7.13
CA GLN A 140 8.28 1.55 -8.19
C GLN A 140 6.86 1.38 -7.64
N LEU A 141 5.87 1.70 -8.49
CA LEU A 141 4.48 1.34 -8.20
C LEU A 141 4.33 -0.19 -8.24
N PRO A 142 3.46 -0.78 -7.40
CA PRO A 142 3.30 -2.21 -7.41
C PRO A 142 2.69 -2.69 -8.73
N GLY A 143 3.27 -3.72 -9.31
CA GLY A 143 2.78 -4.38 -10.52
C GLY A 143 1.55 -5.27 -10.25
N ARG A 144 0.91 -5.76 -11.32
CA ARG A 144 -0.27 -6.64 -11.22
C ARG A 144 0.01 -7.88 -10.37
N ASN A 145 1.14 -8.55 -10.63
CA ASN A 145 1.49 -9.78 -9.94
C ASN A 145 1.79 -9.56 -8.46
N GLU A 146 2.42 -8.43 -8.13
CA GLU A 146 2.70 -8.04 -6.75
C GLU A 146 1.41 -7.74 -5.98
N ILE A 147 0.46 -7.03 -6.61
CA ILE A 147 -0.86 -6.80 -6.03
C ILE A 147 -1.59 -8.13 -5.81
N ARG A 148 -1.61 -9.01 -6.82
CA ARG A 148 -2.24 -10.34 -6.69
C ARG A 148 -1.58 -11.18 -5.58
N LEU A 149 -0.26 -11.14 -5.46
CA LEU A 149 0.47 -11.82 -4.40
C LEU A 149 0.12 -11.26 -3.02
N ALA A 150 0.07 -9.93 -2.87
CA ALA A 150 -0.24 -9.28 -1.61
C ALA A 150 -1.68 -9.59 -1.14
N LEU A 151 -2.64 -9.56 -2.07
CA LEU A 151 -4.04 -9.86 -1.79
C LEU A 151 -4.32 -11.36 -1.60
N GLY A 152 -3.59 -12.22 -2.31
CA GLY A 152 -3.85 -13.67 -2.35
C GLY A 152 -5.30 -13.98 -2.75
N ASP A 153 -5.89 -14.98 -2.08
CA ASP A 153 -7.28 -15.37 -2.30
C ASP A 153 -8.27 -14.55 -1.45
N ILE A 154 -7.80 -13.50 -0.75
CA ILE A 154 -8.64 -12.66 0.11
C ILE A 154 -9.47 -11.70 -0.76
N LEU A 155 -8.84 -11.09 -1.76
CA LEU A 155 -9.44 -10.08 -2.62
C LEU A 155 -9.08 -10.33 -4.07
N LEU A 156 -10.09 -10.34 -4.94
CA LEU A 156 -9.92 -10.63 -6.36
C LEU A 156 -10.52 -9.50 -7.22
N PHE A 157 -9.72 -9.02 -8.17
CA PHE A 157 -10.25 -8.19 -9.27
C PHE A 157 -10.90 -9.10 -10.31
N LEU A 158 -12.16 -8.83 -10.64
CA LEU A 158 -12.98 -9.58 -11.61
C LEU A 158 -12.96 -8.92 -12.99
#